data_AF-A0A7G2IUR2-F1
#
_entry.id   AF-A0A7G2IUR2-F1
#
_cell.length_a   1.000
_cell.length_b   1.000
_cell.length_c   1.000
_cell.angle_alpha   90.00
_cell.angle_beta   90.00
_cell.angle_gamma   90.00
#
_symmetry.space_group_name_H-M   'P 1'
#
loop_
_entity.id
_entity.type
_entity.pdbx_description
1 polymer ?
#
loop_
_entity_poly.entity_id
_entity_poly.type
_entity_poly.pdbx_seq_one_letter_code
_entity_poly.pdbx_strand_id
1 'polypeptide(L)' 'MSVIETSTAPLAQQQANALLNVKDLRVTFATPDGDVTAVNDLTFLCELEKRWVLSENPVQVNRKRPLP' A
#
# COMPACT_ATOMS: atom_id res chain seq x y z
N MET A 1 21.51 -10.16 8.42
CA MET A 1 20.08 -10.45 8.19
C MET A 1 19.30 -9.26 8.75
N SER A 2 18.74 -8.42 7.88
CA SER A 2 18.00 -7.22 8.29
C SER A 2 16.52 -7.54 8.30
N VAL A 3 15.91 -7.52 9.47
CA VAL A 3 14.46 -7.61 9.64
C VAL A 3 13.86 -6.29 9.18
N ILE A 4 13.11 -6.34 8.09
CA ILE A 4 12.27 -5.21 7.67
C ILE A 4 11.09 -5.20 8.64
N GLU A 5 11.14 -4.32 9.63
CA GLU A 5 9.99 -4.00 10.47
C GLU A 5 8.99 -3.23 9.61
N THR A 6 7.95 -3.91 9.14
CA THR A 6 6.75 -3.27 8.62
C THR A 6 6.09 -2.52 9.77
N SER A 7 6.42 -1.23 9.91
CA SER A 7 5.77 -0.34 10.85
C SER A 7 4.28 -0.25 10.48
N THR A 8 3.45 -0.93 11.26
CA THR A 8 2.01 -0.92 11.16
C THR A 8 1.53 0.52 11.37
N ALA A 9 1.23 1.24 10.28
CA ALA A 9 0.57 2.53 10.39
C ALA A 9 -0.76 2.35 11.16
N PRO A 10 -1.20 3.32 11.98
CA PRO A 10 -2.43 3.16 12.73
C PRO A 10 -3.59 2.93 11.77
N LEU A 11 -4.44 1.93 12.07
CA LEU A 11 -5.55 1.46 11.22
C LEU A 11 -6.45 2.60 10.72
N ALA A 12 -6.61 3.67 11.51
CA ALA A 12 -7.36 4.87 11.12
C ALA A 12 -6.72 5.65 9.96
N GLN A 13 -5.39 5.67 9.90
CA GLN A 13 -4.61 6.33 8.86
C GLN A 13 -4.52 5.48 7.59
N GLN A 14 -4.53 4.15 7.73
CA GLN A 14 -4.71 3.22 6.62
C GLN A 14 -6.09 3.36 5.97
N GLN A 15 -7.15 3.49 6.77
CA GLN A 15 -8.50 3.75 6.26
C GLN A 15 -8.62 5.13 5.60
N ALA A 16 -7.99 6.16 6.17
CA ALA A 16 -8.00 7.50 5.58
C ALA A 16 -7.24 7.57 4.23
N ASN A 17 -6.24 6.72 4.06
CA ASN A 17 -5.46 6.61 2.82
C ASN A 17 -5.95 5.49 1.89
N ALA A 18 -7.02 4.79 2.27
CA ALA A 18 -7.62 3.74 1.46
C ALA A 18 -8.41 4.37 0.30
N LEU A 19 -8.04 4.04 -0.93
CA LEU A 19 -8.84 4.27 -2.12
C LEU A 19 -10.11 3.42 -2.13
N LEU A 20 -10.02 2.20 -1.59
CA LEU A 20 -11.15 1.29 -1.53
C LEU A 20 -11.09 0.50 -0.23
N ASN A 21 -12.21 0.48 0.49
CA ASN A 21 -12.38 -0.33 1.69
C ASN A 21 -13.54 -1.29 1.44
N VAL A 22 -13.22 -2.56 1.19
CA VAL A 22 -14.22 -3.61 0.93
C VAL A 22 -14.28 -4.53 2.14
N LYS A 23 -15.49 -4.78 2.63
CA LYS A 23 -15.78 -5.72 3.70
C LYS A 23 -16.78 -6.76 3.22
N ASP A 24 -16.58 -7.99 3.68
CA ASP A 24 -17.53 -9.10 3.52
C ASP A 24 -17.97 -9.32 2.06
N LEU A 25 -17.05 -9.13 1.11
CA LEU A 25 -17.35 -9.31 -0.31
C LEU A 25 -17.65 -10.77 -0.59
N ARG A 26 -18.85 -11.02 -1.13
CA ARG A 26 -19.23 -12.30 -1.72
C ARG A 26 -19.54 -12.12 -3.19
N VAL A 27 -19.04 -13.06 -3.98
CA VAL A 27 -19.32 -13.14 -5.41
C VAL A 27 -19.85 -14.53 -5.68
N THR A 28 -21.10 -14.58 -6.12
CA THR A 28 -21.81 -15.82 -6.48
C THR A 28 -22.26 -15.72 -7.92
N PHE A 29 -22.01 -16.78 -8.68
CA PHE A 29 -22.47 -16.94 -10.05
C PHE A 29 -23.59 -17.98 -10.05
N ALA A 30 -24.75 -17.61 -10.58
CA ALA A 30 -25.81 -18.56 -10.82
C ALA A 30 -25.44 -19.45 -12.00
N THR A 31 -25.41 -20.76 -11.78
CA THR A 31 -25.27 -21.74 -12.86
C THR A 31 -26.53 -22.61 -12.91
N PRO A 32 -26.85 -23.21 -14.08
CA PRO A 32 -28.01 -24.10 -14.20
C PRO A 32 -28.00 -25.26 -13.20
N ASP A 33 -26.81 -25.73 -12.80
CA ASP A 33 -26.63 -26.85 -11.88
C ASP A 33 -26.52 -26.40 -10.40
N GLY A 34 -26.58 -25.09 -10.15
CA GLY A 34 -26.56 -24.49 -8.82
C GLY A 34 -25.70 -23.23 -8.72
N ASP A 35 -25.84 -22.51 -7.62
CA ASP A 35 -25.05 -21.31 -7.35
C ASP A 35 -23.61 -21.67 -6.97
N VAL A 36 -22.64 -21.00 -7.61
CA VAL A 36 -21.22 -21.17 -7.34
C VAL A 36 -20.66 -19.89 -6.72
N THR A 37 -20.19 -19.97 -5.48
CA THR A 37 -19.53 -18.86 -4.79
C THR A 37 -18.04 -18.85 -5.12
N ALA A 38 -17.60 -17.86 -5.89
CA ALA A 38 -16.20 -17.68 -6.25
C ALA A 38 -15.41 -16.91 -5.18
N VAL A 39 -16.09 -16.02 -4.43
CA VAL A 39 -15.49 -15.26 -3.34
C VAL A 39 -16.39 -15.36 -2.12
N ASN A 40 -15.80 -15.75 -0.99
CA ASN A 40 -16.51 -16.03 0.25
C ASN A 40 -15.96 -15.14 1.38
N ASP A 41 -16.65 -14.02 1.64
CA ASP A 41 -16.37 -13.07 2.72
C ASP A 41 -14.96 -12.48 2.69
N LEU A 42 -14.58 -11.93 1.54
CA LEU A 42 -13.29 -11.26 1.38
C LEU A 42 -13.36 -9.83 1.90
N THR A 43 -12.46 -9.49 2.82
CA THR A 43 -12.23 -8.13 3.30
C THR A 43 -10.84 -7.67 2.84
N PHE A 44 -10.77 -6.52 2.14
CA PHE A 44 -9.49 -5.94 1.73
C PHE A 44 -9.52 -4.42 1.68
N LEU A 45 -8.34 -3.82 1.84
CA LEU A 45 -8.11 -2.39 1.72
C LEU A 45 -7.18 -2.16 0.52
N CYS A 46 -7.58 -1.28 -0.39
CA CYS A 46 -6.73 -0.76 -1.45
C CYS A 46 -6.29 0.64 -1.04
N GLU A 47 -4.99 0.86 -0.89
CA GLU A 47 -4.41 2.17 -0.54
C GLU A 47 -3.83 2.83 -1.79
N LEU A 48 -3.92 4.17 -1.87
CA LEU A 48 -3.25 4.92 -2.94
C LEU A 48 -1.75 4.75 -2.73
N GLU A 49 -1.08 4.28 -3.78
CA GLU A 49 0.32 3.87 -3.76
C GLU A 49 1.21 4.80 -2.92
N LYS A 50 1.96 4.21 -1.99
CA LYS A 50 3.07 4.91 -1.34
C LYS A 50 4.10 5.24 -2.42
N ARG A 51 4.02 6.48 -2.93
CA ARG A 51 5.00 7.04 -3.86
C ARG A 51 6.40 6.81 -3.28
N TRP A 52 7.20 6.00 -3.95
CA TRP A 52 8.61 5.81 -3.62
C TRP A 52 9.30 7.16 -3.71
N VAL A 53 9.52 7.81 -2.57
CA VAL A 53 10.44 8.93 -2.49
C VAL A 53 11.83 8.31 -2.55
N LEU A 54 12.46 8.37 -3.71
CA LEU A 54 13.92 8.24 -3.78
C LEU A 54 14.47 9.35 -2.88
N SER A 55 15.01 9.00 -1.70
CA SER A 55 15.80 9.97 -0.95
C SER A 55 17.07 10.18 -1.76
N GLU A 56 17.06 11.16 -2.66
CA GLU A 56 18.29 11.67 -3.21
C GLU A 56 19.11 12.17 -2.02
N ASN A 57 20.17 11.45 -1.67
CA ASN A 57 21.14 11.89 -0.69
C ASN A 57 21.99 12.94 -1.41
N PRO A 58 21.82 14.26 -1.17
CA PRO A 58 22.59 15.24 -1.90
C PRO A 58 24.04 15.11 -1.46
N VAL A 59 24.89 14.58 -2.34
CA VAL A 59 26.34 14.67 -2.16
C VAL A 59 26.69 16.15 -2.07
N GLN A 60 27.05 16.60 -0.87
CA GLN A 60 27.51 17.96 -0.65
C GLN A 60 28.82 18.16 -1.41
N VAL A 61 28.73 18.75 -2.61
CA VAL A 61 29.91 19.10 -3.40
C VAL A 61 30.58 20.29 -2.73
N ASN A 62 31.66 20.02 -2.00
CA ASN A 62 32.41 21.06 -1.30
C ASN A 62 33.25 21.84 -2.33
N ARG A 63 32.65 22.85 -2.97
CA ARG A 63 33.39 23.78 -3.83
C ARG A 63 34.23 24.70 -2.96
N LYS A 64 35.48 24.30 -2.67
CA LYS A 64 36.51 25.20 -2.15
C LYS A 64 36.59 26.41 -3.11
N ARG A 65 36.17 27.59 -2.65
CA ARG A 65 36.44 28.84 -3.36
C ARG A 65 37.95 29.08 -3.37
N PRO A 66 38.57 29.48 -4.50
CA PRO A 66 39.93 29.99 -4.46
C PRO A 66 39.94 31.29 -3.66
N LEU A 67 40.94 31.45 -2.79
CA LEU A 67 41.19 32.70 -2.09
C LEU A 67 41.69 33.77 -3.07
N PRO A 68 41.43 35.07 -2.80
CA PRO A 68 41.73 36.17 -3.71
C PRO A 68 43.24 36.36 -3.97
#